data_AF-A0A3B0UXM9-F1
#
_entry.id   AF-A0A3B0UXM9-F1
#
_cell.length_a   1.000
_cell.length_b   1.000
_cell.length_c   1.000
_cell.angle_alpha   90.00
_cell.angle_beta   90.00
_cell.angle_gamma   90.00
#
_symmetry.space_group_name_H-M   'P 1'
#
loop_
_entity.id
_entity.type
_entity.pdbx_description
1 polymer ?
#
loop_
_entity_poly.entity_id
_entity_poly.type
_entity_poly.pdbx_seq_one_letter_code
_entity_poly.pdbx_strand_id
1 'polypeptide(L)' 'MKTIGVECRFAEDGSVRVRKVQLNGRWQTVEQGRQWQDENGRHVLIMLAGEAVREIVLQAGSLQWGMGERGRRRVTAV' A
#
# COMPACT_ATOMS: atom_id res chain seq x y z
N MET A 1 -5.06 -6.34 8.63
CA MET A 1 -4.66 -6.13 7.22
C MET A 1 -4.47 -7.48 6.58
N LYS A 2 -4.88 -7.67 5.32
CA LYS A 2 -4.68 -8.90 4.58
C LYS A 2 -3.33 -8.86 3.88
N THR A 3 -2.48 -9.89 4.04
CA THR A 3 -1.21 -9.98 3.31
C THR A 3 -1.48 -10.16 1.81
N ILE A 4 -0.73 -9.43 0.99
CA ILE A 4 -0.89 -9.45 -0.48
C ILE A 4 0.47 -9.47 -1.18
N GLY A 5 0.51 -9.97 -2.40
CA GLY A 5 1.64 -9.78 -3.31
C GLY A 5 1.61 -8.37 -3.91
N VAL A 6 2.78 -7.75 -4.06
CA VAL A 6 2.92 -6.41 -4.68
C VAL A 6 4.08 -6.41 -5.66
N GLU A 7 3.81 -6.05 -6.91
CA GLU A 7 4.82 -5.76 -7.92
C GLU A 7 5.16 -4.26 -7.80
N CYS A 8 6.39 -3.94 -7.39
CA CYS A 8 6.83 -2.56 -7.24
C CYS A 8 8.32 -2.39 -7.57
N ARG A 9 8.73 -1.13 -7.75
CA ARG A 9 10.13 -0.72 -7.85
C ARG A 9 10.46 0.25 -6.73
N PHE A 10 11.57 0.03 -6.06
CA PHE A 10 12.18 1.04 -5.20
C PHE A 10 13.03 1.98 -6.06
N ALA A 11 12.85 3.29 -5.85
CA ALA A 11 13.76 4.30 -6.35
C ALA A 11 14.93 4.48 -5.36
N GLU A 12 15.98 5.16 -5.80
CA GLU A 12 17.20 5.38 -5.01
C GLU A 12 16.95 6.22 -3.76
N ASP A 13 15.93 7.08 -3.78
CA ASP A 13 15.47 7.86 -2.62
C ASP A 13 14.63 7.04 -1.62
N GLY A 14 14.49 5.74 -1.87
CA GLY A 14 13.68 4.81 -1.10
C GLY A 14 12.18 4.91 -1.38
N SER A 15 11.72 5.82 -2.24
CA SER A 15 10.32 5.88 -2.65
C SER A 15 9.92 4.61 -3.40
N VAL A 16 8.66 4.19 -3.23
CA VAL A 16 8.14 2.99 -3.87
C VAL A 16 7.20 3.39 -4.99
N ARG A 17 7.38 2.76 -6.16
CA ARG A 17 6.43 2.80 -7.27
C ARG A 17 5.76 1.46 -7.43
N VAL A 18 4.51 1.38 -6.99
CA VAL A 18 3.63 0.21 -7.09
C VAL A 18 3.05 0.14 -8.49
N ARG A 19 3.08 -1.06 -9.09
CA ARG A 19 2.52 -1.32 -10.42
C ARG A 19 1.32 -2.23 -10.37
N LYS A 20 1.40 -3.30 -9.56
CA LYS A 20 0.33 -4.30 -9.43
C LYS A 20 0.22 -4.82 -8.02
N VAL A 21 -0.98 -5.30 -7.69
CA VAL A 21 -1.25 -6.06 -6.46
C VAL A 21 -1.90 -7.39 -6.80
N GLN A 22 -1.63 -8.41 -5.99
CA GLN A 22 -2.24 -9.73 -6.15
C GLN A 22 -3.49 -9.84 -5.26
N LEU A 23 -4.64 -9.94 -5.90
CA LEU A 23 -5.94 -10.09 -5.23
C LEU A 23 -6.67 -11.30 -5.83
N ASN A 24 -7.19 -12.17 -4.96
CA ASN A 24 -7.93 -13.38 -5.36
C ASN A 24 -7.18 -14.22 -6.41
N GLY A 25 -5.85 -14.35 -6.23
CA GLY A 25 -4.98 -15.11 -7.12
C GLY A 25 -4.59 -14.42 -8.42
N ARG A 26 -5.08 -13.19 -8.70
CA ARG A 26 -4.82 -12.46 -9.94
C ARG A 26 -4.05 -11.17 -9.67
N TRP A 27 -3.11 -10.85 -10.57
CA TRP A 27 -2.41 -9.57 -10.57
C TRP A 27 -3.28 -8.50 -11.21
N GLN A 28 -3.49 -7.40 -10.51
CA GLN A 28 -4.26 -6.26 -10.99
C GLN A 28 -3.38 -5.02 -11.02
N THR A 29 -3.37 -4.32 -12.15
CA THR A 29 -2.70 -3.02 -12.29
C THR A 29 -3.38 -1.99 -11.39
N VAL A 30 -2.59 -1.13 -10.80
CA VAL A 30 -3.07 -0.05 -9.95
C VAL A 30 -2.46 1.26 -10.35
N GLU A 31 -3.21 2.33 -10.14
CA GLU A 31 -2.63 3.66 -10.03
C GLU A 31 -2.16 3.89 -8.60
N GLN A 32 -1.15 4.74 -8.46
CA GLN A 32 -0.57 5.08 -7.17
C GLN A 32 -0.87 6.54 -6.83
N GLY A 33 -1.32 6.76 -5.60
CA GLY A 33 -1.45 8.08 -5.00
C GLY A 33 -0.27 8.44 -4.10
N ARG A 34 -0.56 9.09 -2.98
CA ARG A 34 0.44 9.51 -1.99
C ARG A 34 1.12 8.30 -1.34
N GLN A 35 2.39 8.47 -0.97
CA GLN A 35 3.12 7.59 -0.07
C GLN A 35 3.66 8.38 1.12
N TRP A 36 3.79 7.74 2.28
CA TRP A 36 4.42 8.29 3.48
C TRP A 36 5.01 7.15 4.33
N GLN A 37 5.72 7.50 5.40
CA GLN A 37 6.25 6.55 6.37
C GLN A 37 5.83 6.98 7.78
N ASP A 38 5.48 6.01 8.61
CA ASP A 38 5.27 6.17 10.06
C ASP A 38 5.75 4.91 10.81
N GLU A 39 5.44 4.81 12.10
CA GLU A 39 5.84 3.67 12.96
C GLU A 39 5.39 2.30 12.44
N ASN A 40 4.33 2.23 11.61
CA ASN A 40 3.80 0.99 11.05
C ASN A 40 4.52 0.56 9.76
N GLY A 41 5.35 1.44 9.18
CA GLY A 41 6.14 1.17 7.99
C GLY A 41 5.89 2.18 6.87
N ARG A 42 5.98 1.71 5.62
CA ARG A 42 5.77 2.54 4.43
C ARG A 42 4.39 2.34 3.86
N HIS A 43 3.63 3.42 3.83
CA HIS A 43 2.25 3.47 3.38
C HIS A 43 2.19 3.97 1.95
N VAL A 44 1.34 3.34 1.13
CA VAL A 44 1.07 3.73 -0.24
C VAL A 44 -0.42 3.66 -0.50
N LEU A 45 -1.00 4.74 -1.03
CA LEU A 45 -2.36 4.70 -1.58
C LEU A 45 -2.32 4.14 -2.99
N ILE A 46 -3.25 3.24 -3.26
CA ILE A 46 -3.43 2.66 -4.59
C ILE A 46 -4.90 2.75 -5.00
N MET A 47 -5.13 2.78 -6.31
CA MET A 47 -6.46 2.79 -6.91
C MET A 47 -6.52 1.65 -7.92
N LEU A 48 -7.49 0.74 -7.70
CA LEU A 48 -7.86 -0.28 -8.68
C LEU A 48 -8.90 0.33 -9.62
N ALA A 49 -8.92 -0.12 -10.87
CA ALA A 49 -9.88 0.38 -11.86
C ALA A 49 -11.32 0.16 -11.38
N GLY A 50 -12.10 1.24 -11.26
CA GLY A 50 -13.50 1.18 -10.84
C GLY A 50 -13.71 0.92 -9.34
N GLU A 51 -12.66 0.89 -8.51
CA GLU A 51 -12.77 0.73 -7.07
C GLU A 51 -12.38 1.99 -6.28
N ALA A 52 -12.73 1.98 -4.99
CA ALA A 52 -12.29 2.98 -4.04
C ALA A 52 -10.77 2.90 -3.77
N VAL A 53 -10.20 4.02 -3.35
CA VAL A 53 -8.80 4.12 -2.89
C VAL A 53 -8.56 3.12 -1.75
N ARG A 54 -7.49 2.33 -1.88
CA ARG A 54 -6.99 1.40 -0.84
C ARG A 54 -5.66 1.87 -0.32
N GLU A 55 -5.34 1.43 0.90
CA GLU A 55 -4.04 1.62 1.50
C GLU A 55 -3.32 0.27 1.58
N ILE A 56 -2.05 0.27 1.17
CA ILE A 56 -1.13 -0.84 1.41
C ILE A 56 0.05 -0.35 2.23
N VAL A 57 0.56 -1.22 3.11
CA VAL A 57 1.67 -0.92 4.01
C VAL A 57 2.72 -2.00 3.90
N LEU A 58 3.96 -1.59 3.60
CA LEU A 58 5.14 -2.42 3.74
C LEU A 58 5.63 -2.31 5.18
N GLN A 59 5.49 -3.41 5.92
CA GLN A 59 5.87 -3.48 7.32
C GLN A 59 7.39 -3.65 7.45
N ALA A 60 8.05 -2.77 8.20
CA ALA A 60 9.51 -2.77 8.30
C ALA A 60 10.09 -4.06 8.93
N GLY A 61 9.39 -4.64 9.91
CA GLY A 61 9.88 -5.82 10.63
C GLY A 61 9.75 -7.14 9.88
N SER A 62 8.74 -7.27 9.01
CA SER A 62 8.44 -8.53 8.30
C SER A 62 8.76 -8.46 6.80
N LEU A 63 8.94 -7.25 6.25
CA LEU A 63 9.05 -6.99 4.81
C LEU A 63 7.84 -7.54 4.01
N GLN A 64 6.68 -7.59 4.65
CA GLN A 64 5.44 -8.02 4.04
C GLN A 64 4.53 -6.84 3.72
N TRP A 65 3.81 -6.95 2.61
CA TRP A 65 2.76 -6.02 2.24
C TRP A 65 1.42 -6.45 2.83
N GLY A 66 0.81 -5.57 3.61
CA GLY A 66 -0.57 -5.69 4.05
C GLY A 66 -1.48 -4.72 3.32
N MET A 67 -2.71 -5.11 3.04
CA MET A 67 -3.78 -4.24 2.54
C MET A 67 -4.87 -4.07 3.59
N GLY A 68 -5.34 -2.83 3.76
CA GLY A 68 -6.49 -2.49 4.59
C GLY A 68 -7.59 -1.81 3.76
N GLU A 69 -8.85 -2.01 4.16
CA GLU A 69 -9.92 -1.12 3.73
C GLU A 69 -9.73 0.22 4.47
N ARG A 70 -9.91 1.34 3.76
CA ARG A 70 -9.78 2.65 4.41
C ARG A 70 -10.98 2.86 5.35
N GLY A 71 -10.82 2.40 6.59
CA GLY A 71 -11.73 2.59 7.71
C GLY A 71 -11.06 3.39 8.81
N ARG A 72 -11.11 4.72 8.71
CA ARG A 72 -11.14 5.67 9.84
C ARG A 72 -10.11 5.42 10.97
N ARG A 73 -8.80 5.50 10.71
CA ARG A 73 -7.85 5.78 11.80
C ARG A 73 -7.88 7.29 12.06
N ARG A 74 -8.44 7.68 13.21
CA ARG A 74 -8.44 9.07 13.71
C ARG A 74 -7.01 9.58 13.72
N VAL A 75 -6.76 10.67 13.01
CA VAL A 75 -5.65 11.54 13.37
C VAL A 75 -6.02 12.13 14.72
N THR A 76 -5.44 11.63 15.80
CA THR A 76 -5.41 12.38 17.05
C THR A 76 -4.39 13.49 16.82
N ALA A 77 -4.88 14.68 16.50
CA ALA A 77 -4.08 15.89 16.63
C ALA A 77 -3.81 16.09 18.13
N VAL A 78 -2.53 16.24 18.49
CA VAL A 78 -2.08 16.75 19.78
C VAL A 78 -2.04 18.26 19.70
#